data_AF-A0A059WLW0-F1
#
_entry.id   AF-A0A059WLW0-F1
#
_cell.length_a   1.000
_cell.length_b   1.000
_cell.length_c   1.000
_cell.angle_alpha   90.00
_cell.angle_beta   90.00
_cell.angle_gamma   90.00
#
_symmetry.space_group_name_H-M   'P 1'
#
loop_
_entity.id
_entity.type
_entity.pdbx_description
1 polymer ?
#
loop_
_entity_poly.entity_id
_entity_poly.type
_entity_poly.pdbx_seq_one_letter_code
_entity_poly.pdbx_strand_id
1 'polypeptide(L)'
;VAGDTNIKYLSDNGVKIWDEWADKEGNLGPVYGYQWRSWPTADGRHIDQISNIIERIRANPDDRRLIVSAWNVGEIGKMALPPCHAFFQFYVADGKLSCQLYQRSADIFLGVPFNIASYALLTLMVAQVTGLKPGEFVHTFGDAHLYLNHLEQAKLQLSRDPKPLPEMHLNPHVKSIFD
;
A
#
# COMPACT_ATOMS: atom_id res chain seq x y z
N VAL A 1 7.49 1.83 -2.72
CA VAL A 1 7.83 0.97 -3.90
C VAL A 1 9.34 0.73 -4.02
N ALA A 2 10.21 1.71 -3.75
CA ALA A 2 11.67 1.56 -3.82
C ALA A 2 12.27 0.47 -2.91
N GLY A 3 11.59 0.11 -1.81
CA GLY A 3 12.07 -0.90 -0.87
C GLY A 3 12.76 -0.32 0.36
N ASP A 4 12.95 1.00 0.39
CA ASP A 4 13.59 1.71 1.49
C ASP A 4 12.82 1.58 2.81
N THR A 5 13.58 1.48 3.90
CA THR A 5 13.11 1.45 5.29
C THR A 5 13.80 2.48 6.17
N ASN A 6 14.63 3.34 5.58
CA ASN A 6 15.16 4.53 6.22
C ASN A 6 14.30 5.75 5.82
N ILE A 7 14.08 6.66 6.75
CA ILE A 7 13.25 7.85 6.50
C ILE A 7 13.95 8.93 5.68
N LYS A 8 15.23 8.79 5.32
CA LYS A 8 16.00 9.84 4.63
C LYS A 8 15.28 10.39 3.40
N TYR A 9 14.80 9.53 2.50
CA TYR A 9 14.07 9.98 1.32
C TYR A 9 12.82 10.79 1.69
N LEU A 10 12.10 10.36 2.73
CA LEU A 10 10.91 11.06 3.22
C LEU A 10 11.30 12.44 3.78
N SER A 11 12.34 12.49 4.62
CA SER A 11 12.84 13.73 5.22
C SER A 11 13.37 14.72 4.17
N ASP A 12 14.10 14.25 3.17
CA ASP A 12 14.59 15.06 2.04
C ASP A 12 13.43 15.70 1.24
N ASN A 13 12.24 15.10 1.29
CA ASN A 13 11.01 15.58 0.64
C ASN A 13 10.00 16.23 1.61
N GLY A 14 10.40 16.49 2.87
CA GLY A 14 9.54 17.14 3.86
C GLY A 14 8.39 16.27 4.39
N VAL A 15 8.43 14.95 4.18
CA VAL A 15 7.42 14.00 4.65
C VAL A 15 7.82 13.47 6.03
N LYS A 16 6.95 13.66 7.02
CA LYS A 16 7.24 13.39 8.46
C LYS A 16 6.40 12.27 9.08
N ILE A 17 5.57 11.58 8.29
CA ILE A 17 4.56 10.64 8.80
C ILE A 17 5.17 9.38 9.47
N TRP A 18 6.48 9.18 9.35
CA TRP A 18 7.21 8.04 9.91
C TRP A 18 8.22 8.46 11.01
N ASP A 19 8.33 9.75 11.32
CA ASP A 19 9.38 10.28 12.20
C ASP A 19 9.30 9.70 13.61
N GLU A 20 8.09 9.51 14.17
CA GLU A 20 7.94 9.02 15.56
C GLU A 20 8.30 7.52 15.73
N TRP A 21 8.47 6.80 14.63
CA TRP A 21 8.77 5.35 14.61
C TRP A 21 10.21 5.06 14.23
N ALA A 22 10.94 6.06 13.74
CA ALA A 22 12.32 5.90 13.31
C ALA A 22 13.27 5.87 14.52
N ASP A 23 14.31 5.06 14.43
CA ASP A 23 15.41 5.11 15.40
C ASP A 23 16.29 6.37 15.20
N LYS A 24 17.36 6.50 15.99
CA LYS A 24 18.27 7.66 15.94
C LYS A 24 18.98 7.83 14.59
N GLU A 25 19.05 6.78 13.78
CA GLU A 25 19.66 6.76 12.45
C GLU A 25 18.61 6.84 11.33
N GLY A 26 17.34 6.93 11.68
CA GLY A 26 16.23 7.03 10.74
C GLY A 26 15.68 5.68 10.27
N ASN A 27 16.07 4.55 10.87
CA ASN A 27 15.62 3.23 10.43
C ASN A 27 14.28 2.83 11.08
N LEU A 28 13.41 2.17 10.31
CA LEU A 28 12.11 1.69 10.75
C LEU A 28 12.07 0.17 11.03
N GLY A 29 13.18 -0.52 10.77
CA GLY A 29 13.22 -1.98 10.70
C GLY A 29 12.56 -2.52 9.42
N PRO A 30 12.23 -3.82 9.35
CA PRO A 30 11.80 -4.50 8.12
C PRO A 30 10.32 -4.23 7.79
N VAL A 31 9.92 -2.96 7.68
CA VAL A 31 8.55 -2.51 7.38
C VAL A 31 8.17 -2.72 5.90
N TYR A 32 7.09 -2.09 5.43
CA TYR A 32 6.47 -2.32 4.12
C TYR A 32 7.45 -2.43 2.94
N GLY A 33 8.34 -1.45 2.77
CA GLY A 33 9.30 -1.43 1.66
C GLY A 33 10.14 -2.70 1.59
N TYR A 34 10.74 -3.08 2.72
CA TYR A 34 11.54 -4.28 2.84
C TYR A 34 10.73 -5.55 2.60
N GLN A 35 9.53 -5.68 3.15
CA GLN A 35 8.69 -6.87 2.88
C GLN A 35 8.28 -6.95 1.41
N TRP A 36 7.98 -5.82 0.76
CA TRP A 36 7.53 -5.80 -0.63
C TRP A 36 8.63 -6.12 -1.63
N ARG A 37 9.87 -5.68 -1.36
CA ARG A 37 10.99 -5.76 -2.31
C ARG A 37 12.07 -6.77 -1.94
N SER A 38 12.11 -7.16 -0.67
CA SER A 38 13.21 -7.94 -0.10
C SER A 38 12.69 -8.91 0.97
N TRP A 39 11.54 -9.58 0.75
CA TRP A 39 10.98 -10.51 1.73
C TRP A 39 11.99 -11.63 2.06
N PRO A 40 12.46 -11.76 3.31
CA PRO A 40 13.47 -12.74 3.68
C PRO A 40 12.88 -14.15 3.74
N THR A 41 13.64 -15.12 3.27
CA THR A 41 13.27 -16.55 3.28
C THR A 41 14.20 -17.35 4.19
N ALA A 42 13.75 -18.54 4.61
CA ALA A 42 14.51 -19.39 5.52
C ALA A 42 15.85 -19.89 4.95
N ASP A 43 15.99 -19.92 3.62
CA ASP A 43 17.22 -20.32 2.93
C ASP A 43 18.16 -19.14 2.61
N GLY A 44 17.84 -17.94 3.12
CA GLY A 44 18.67 -16.74 2.98
C GLY A 44 18.43 -15.94 1.70
N ARG A 45 17.51 -16.36 0.82
CA ARG A 45 17.09 -15.55 -0.33
C ARG A 45 16.16 -14.41 0.08
N HIS A 46 16.03 -13.44 -0.82
CA HIS A 46 15.01 -12.39 -0.76
C HIS A 46 14.03 -12.50 -1.94
N ILE A 47 12.75 -12.26 -1.68
CA ILE A 47 11.69 -12.26 -2.70
C ILE A 47 11.24 -10.82 -2.95
N ASP A 48 11.40 -10.36 -4.19
CA ASP A 48 10.79 -9.12 -4.67
C ASP A 48 9.35 -9.39 -5.12
N GLN A 49 8.40 -9.18 -4.20
CA GLN A 49 6.99 -9.45 -4.47
C GLN A 49 6.43 -8.50 -5.54
N ILE A 50 6.88 -7.24 -5.60
CA ILE A 50 6.36 -6.26 -6.57
C ILE A 50 6.81 -6.59 -8.00
N SER A 51 8.09 -6.92 -8.19
CA SER A 51 8.56 -7.34 -9.52
C SER A 51 7.85 -8.62 -9.96
N ASN A 52 7.72 -9.59 -9.05
CA ASN A 52 7.05 -10.86 -9.32
C ASN A 52 5.57 -10.69 -9.71
N ILE A 53 4.80 -9.82 -9.03
CA ILE A 53 3.39 -9.63 -9.41
C ILE A 53 3.28 -8.93 -10.77
N ILE A 54 4.17 -7.99 -11.10
CA ILE A 54 4.10 -7.27 -12.39
C ILE A 54 4.38 -8.24 -13.54
N GLU A 55 5.39 -9.09 -13.39
CA GLU A 55 5.69 -10.15 -14.36
C GLU A 55 4.54 -11.14 -14.49
N ARG A 56 3.94 -11.56 -13.37
CA ARG A 56 2.80 -12.48 -13.38
C ARG A 56 1.55 -11.89 -14.00
N ILE A 57 1.22 -10.62 -13.74
CA ILE A 57 0.08 -9.95 -14.38
C ILE A 57 0.25 -9.96 -15.90
N ARG A 58 1.47 -9.71 -16.41
CA ARG A 58 1.75 -9.72 -17.86
C ARG A 58 1.69 -11.12 -18.45
N ALA A 59 2.19 -12.12 -17.73
CA ALA A 59 2.30 -13.49 -18.24
C ALA A 59 1.00 -14.31 -18.10
N ASN A 60 0.26 -14.11 -17.01
CA ASN A 60 -0.96 -14.83 -16.68
C ASN A 60 -1.91 -13.94 -15.85
N PRO A 61 -2.66 -13.03 -16.51
CA PRO A 61 -3.56 -12.10 -15.82
C PRO A 61 -4.67 -12.79 -15.02
N ASP A 62 -5.03 -14.03 -15.36
CA ASP A 62 -6.06 -14.82 -14.67
C ASP A 62 -5.54 -15.51 -13.39
N ASP A 63 -4.26 -15.31 -13.02
CA ASP A 63 -3.69 -15.90 -11.81
C ASP A 63 -4.45 -15.42 -10.56
N ARG A 64 -4.99 -16.36 -9.81
CA ARG A 64 -5.71 -16.10 -8.55
C ARG A 64 -4.78 -15.87 -7.36
N ARG A 65 -3.47 -15.79 -7.60
CA ARG A 65 -2.41 -15.67 -6.57
C ARG A 65 -1.54 -14.43 -6.75
N LEU A 66 -2.06 -13.38 -7.40
CA LEU A 66 -1.40 -12.08 -7.55
C LEU A 66 -1.38 -11.32 -6.22
N ILE A 67 -0.65 -11.83 -5.24
CA ILE A 67 -0.69 -11.38 -3.84
C ILE A 67 0.66 -10.79 -3.43
N VAL A 68 0.59 -9.72 -2.65
CA VAL A 68 1.73 -9.16 -1.90
C VAL A 68 1.36 -9.13 -0.42
N SER A 69 2.23 -9.66 0.42
CA SER A 69 2.07 -9.65 1.88
C SER A 69 3.13 -8.78 2.53
N ALA A 70 2.74 -7.95 3.49
CA ALA A 70 3.65 -7.32 4.45
C ALA A 70 3.66 -8.08 5.79
N TRP A 71 2.75 -9.03 5.99
CA TRP A 71 2.58 -9.74 7.25
C TRP A 71 3.56 -10.90 7.42
N ASN A 72 4.80 -10.58 7.80
CA ASN A 72 5.85 -11.56 8.03
C ASN A 72 5.99 -11.91 9.52
N VAL A 73 5.45 -13.07 9.91
CA VAL A 73 5.44 -13.53 11.31
C VAL A 73 6.83 -13.55 11.96
N GLY A 74 7.88 -13.91 11.20
CA GLY A 74 9.25 -13.97 11.73
C GLY A 74 9.92 -12.61 11.94
N GLU A 75 9.38 -11.56 11.31
CA GLU A 75 9.98 -10.22 11.32
C GLU A 75 9.16 -9.20 12.13
N ILE A 76 7.91 -9.49 12.50
CA ILE A 76 7.02 -8.57 13.23
C ILE A 76 7.68 -7.98 14.48
N GLY A 77 8.39 -8.78 15.27
CA GLY A 77 9.03 -8.32 16.50
C GLY A 77 10.20 -7.33 16.29
N LYS A 78 10.67 -7.16 15.06
CA LYS A 78 11.76 -6.24 14.69
C LYS A 78 11.24 -4.95 14.05
N MET A 79 9.94 -4.84 13.79
CA MET A 79 9.35 -3.68 13.14
C MET A 79 8.98 -2.62 14.18
N ALA A 80 9.26 -1.36 13.90
CA ALA A 80 8.83 -0.25 14.76
C ALA A 80 7.30 -0.20 14.95
N LEU A 81 6.55 -0.60 13.90
CA LEU A 81 5.12 -0.81 13.96
C LEU A 81 4.74 -2.00 13.07
N PRO A 82 4.00 -3.01 13.59
CA PRO A 82 3.49 -4.09 12.76
C PRO A 82 2.57 -3.56 11.63
N PRO A 83 2.64 -4.08 10.40
CA PRO A 83 1.90 -3.57 9.25
C PRO A 83 0.39 -3.51 9.50
N CYS A 84 -0.23 -2.34 9.35
CA CYS A 84 -1.68 -2.21 9.35
C CYS A 84 -2.28 -2.79 8.06
N HIS A 85 -1.61 -2.56 6.93
CA HIS A 85 -1.93 -3.16 5.64
C HIS A 85 -1.24 -4.52 5.53
N ALA A 86 -1.96 -5.59 5.85
CA ALA A 86 -1.34 -6.90 6.05
C ALA A 86 -1.03 -7.60 4.72
N PHE A 87 -1.99 -7.62 3.79
CA PHE A 87 -1.78 -8.13 2.44
C PHE A 87 -2.75 -7.49 1.44
N PHE A 88 -2.41 -7.55 0.16
CA PHE A 88 -3.30 -7.15 -0.92
C PHE A 88 -3.18 -8.10 -2.11
N GLN A 89 -4.24 -8.18 -2.90
CA GLN A 89 -4.37 -9.05 -4.06
C GLN A 89 -4.83 -8.25 -5.27
N PHE A 90 -4.18 -8.47 -6.41
CA PHE A 90 -4.66 -7.97 -7.70
C PHE A 90 -5.58 -8.99 -8.39
N TYR A 91 -6.43 -8.47 -9.27
CA TYR A 91 -7.32 -9.25 -10.11
C TYR A 91 -7.46 -8.56 -11.47
N VAL A 92 -7.45 -9.34 -12.55
CA VAL A 92 -7.64 -8.82 -13.91
C VAL A 92 -8.91 -9.43 -14.51
N ALA A 93 -9.79 -8.58 -15.03
CA ALA A 93 -10.93 -8.98 -15.85
C ALA A 93 -11.26 -7.87 -16.85
N ASP A 94 -11.69 -8.23 -18.05
CA ASP A 94 -12.10 -7.29 -19.12
C ASP A 94 -11.05 -6.18 -19.39
N GLY A 95 -9.76 -6.53 -19.30
CA GLY A 95 -8.65 -5.59 -19.49
C GLY A 95 -8.52 -4.55 -18.37
N LYS A 96 -9.15 -4.76 -17.21
CA LYS A 96 -9.09 -3.89 -16.03
C LYS A 96 -8.37 -4.57 -14.87
N LEU A 97 -7.51 -3.82 -14.18
CA LEU A 97 -6.80 -4.26 -12.97
C LEU A 97 -7.51 -3.73 -11.73
N SER A 98 -8.06 -4.65 -10.93
CA SER A 98 -8.58 -4.37 -9.59
C SER A 98 -7.56 -4.75 -8.51
N CYS A 99 -7.68 -4.14 -7.32
CA CYS A 99 -6.86 -4.45 -6.16
C CYS A 99 -7.74 -4.56 -4.91
N GLN A 100 -7.61 -5.65 -4.16
CA GLN A 100 -8.20 -5.81 -2.84
C GLN A 100 -7.12 -5.67 -1.76
N LEU A 101 -7.35 -4.79 -0.78
CA LEU A 101 -6.51 -4.67 0.41
C LEU A 101 -7.21 -5.29 1.62
N TYR A 102 -6.49 -6.10 2.39
CA TYR A 102 -6.87 -6.45 3.77
C TYR A 102 -6.06 -5.61 4.77
N GLN A 103 -6.74 -4.70 5.45
CA GLN A 103 -6.19 -3.86 6.50
C GLN A 103 -6.66 -4.34 7.87
N ARG A 104 -5.75 -4.91 8.67
CA ARG A 104 -6.09 -5.54 9.96
C ARG A 104 -6.59 -4.56 11.03
N SER A 105 -6.22 -3.29 10.91
CA SER A 105 -6.50 -2.23 11.89
C SER A 105 -6.58 -0.90 11.16
N ALA A 106 -7.70 -0.20 11.30
CA ALA A 106 -8.03 0.97 10.50
C ALA A 106 -8.71 2.05 11.36
N ASP A 107 -7.99 3.13 11.61
CA ASP A 107 -8.58 4.39 12.06
C ASP A 107 -9.39 4.95 10.88
N ILE A 108 -10.72 4.89 10.98
CA ILE A 108 -11.63 5.24 9.89
C ILE A 108 -11.63 6.74 9.59
N PHE A 109 -11.17 7.58 10.53
CA PHE A 109 -11.21 9.04 10.39
C PHE A 109 -9.89 9.61 9.90
N LEU A 110 -8.77 9.26 10.54
CA LEU A 110 -7.45 9.78 10.17
C LEU A 110 -6.72 8.88 9.16
N GLY A 111 -6.82 7.56 9.29
CA GLY A 111 -6.01 6.62 8.51
C GLY A 111 -6.61 6.28 7.16
N VAL A 112 -7.86 5.79 7.17
CA VAL A 112 -8.53 5.21 6.00
C VAL A 112 -8.51 6.11 4.76
N PRO A 113 -8.75 7.44 4.83
CA PRO A 113 -8.66 8.30 3.66
C PRO A 113 -7.30 8.23 2.94
N PHE A 114 -6.19 8.24 3.70
CA PHE A 114 -4.84 8.09 3.13
C PHE A 114 -4.58 6.67 2.62
N ASN A 115 -5.12 5.67 3.30
CA ASN A 115 -4.96 4.27 2.90
C ASN A 115 -5.64 4.01 1.55
N ILE A 116 -6.87 4.52 1.36
CA ILE A 116 -7.58 4.46 0.07
C ILE A 116 -6.78 5.16 -1.02
N ALA A 117 -6.32 6.40 -0.78
CA ALA A 117 -5.56 7.16 -1.78
C ALA A 117 -4.28 6.44 -2.20
N SER A 118 -3.54 5.86 -1.24
CA SER A 118 -2.29 5.14 -1.47
C SER A 118 -2.48 3.90 -2.35
N TYR A 119 -3.46 3.05 -2.03
CA TYR A 119 -3.69 1.81 -2.79
C TYR A 119 -4.42 2.03 -4.10
N ALA A 120 -5.30 3.03 -4.19
CA ALA A 120 -5.86 3.46 -5.47
C ALA A 120 -4.74 3.93 -6.40
N LEU A 121 -3.83 4.80 -5.92
CA LEU A 121 -2.68 5.25 -6.72
C LEU A 121 -1.77 4.10 -7.14
N LEU A 122 -1.45 3.16 -6.22
CA LEU A 122 -0.68 1.97 -6.56
C LEU A 122 -1.36 1.14 -7.66
N THR A 123 -2.69 0.98 -7.58
CA THR A 123 -3.47 0.25 -8.59
C THR A 123 -3.41 0.95 -9.95
N LEU A 124 -3.53 2.28 -9.99
CA LEU A 124 -3.36 3.07 -11.22
C LEU A 124 -1.96 2.89 -11.81
N MET A 125 -0.92 2.95 -10.99
CA MET A 125 0.48 2.79 -11.43
C MET A 125 0.73 1.39 -11.99
N VAL A 126 0.29 0.34 -11.29
CA VAL A 126 0.44 -1.06 -11.76
C VAL A 126 -0.35 -1.27 -13.05
N ALA A 127 -1.58 -0.76 -13.15
CA ALA A 127 -2.38 -0.83 -14.36
C ALA A 127 -1.64 -0.20 -15.56
N GLN A 128 -1.08 1.00 -15.37
CA GLN A 128 -0.31 1.68 -16.43
C GLN A 128 0.88 0.86 -16.91
N VAL A 129 1.73 0.36 -16.00
CA VAL A 129 2.96 -0.36 -16.39
C VAL A 129 2.69 -1.78 -16.88
N THR A 130 1.48 -2.31 -16.67
CA THR A 130 1.02 -3.60 -17.20
C THR A 130 0.14 -3.47 -18.44
N GLY A 131 -0.14 -2.25 -18.90
CA GLY A 131 -0.97 -1.98 -20.08
C GLY A 131 -2.47 -2.23 -19.87
N LEU A 132 -2.93 -2.24 -18.62
CA LEU A 132 -4.31 -2.45 -18.23
C LEU A 132 -5.01 -1.13 -17.91
N LYS A 133 -6.34 -1.14 -17.94
CA LYS A 133 -7.16 -0.03 -17.42
C LYS A 133 -7.36 -0.17 -15.91
N PRO A 134 -7.62 0.93 -15.18
CA PRO A 134 -8.03 0.82 -13.79
C PRO A 134 -9.36 0.08 -13.63
N GLY A 135 -9.40 -0.86 -12.70
CA GLY A 135 -10.61 -1.53 -12.20
C GLY A 135 -11.06 -0.93 -10.87
N GLU A 136 -11.38 -1.80 -9.92
CA GLU A 136 -11.88 -1.42 -8.59
C GLU A 136 -10.79 -1.52 -7.53
N PHE A 137 -10.84 -0.61 -6.56
CA PHE A 137 -10.14 -0.79 -5.29
C PHE A 137 -11.13 -1.29 -4.24
N VAL A 138 -10.92 -2.51 -3.75
CA VAL A 138 -11.75 -3.16 -2.73
C VAL A 138 -11.04 -3.10 -1.39
N HIS A 139 -11.57 -2.32 -0.45
CA HIS A 139 -10.95 -2.13 0.86
C HIS A 139 -11.64 -3.00 1.92
N THR A 140 -10.95 -4.02 2.41
CA THR A 140 -11.42 -4.90 3.48
C THR A 140 -10.76 -4.54 4.80
N PHE A 141 -11.55 -4.39 5.86
CA PHE A 141 -11.08 -4.07 7.20
C PHE A 141 -11.19 -5.27 8.14
N GLY A 142 -10.21 -5.41 9.04
CA GLY A 142 -10.32 -6.18 10.27
C GLY A 142 -11.00 -5.33 11.33
N ASP A 143 -10.22 -4.79 12.26
CA ASP A 143 -10.70 -3.82 13.25
C ASP A 143 -10.81 -2.42 12.61
N ALA A 144 -12.03 -1.99 12.31
CA ALA A 144 -12.34 -0.62 11.87
C ALA A 144 -12.90 0.17 13.06
N HIS A 145 -12.16 1.21 13.49
CA HIS A 145 -12.46 1.94 14.72
C HIS A 145 -12.39 3.46 14.53
N LEU A 146 -13.06 4.15 15.45
CA LEU A 146 -13.05 5.60 15.59
C LEU A 146 -12.65 5.96 17.02
N TYR A 147 -11.59 6.75 17.19
CA TYR A 147 -11.19 7.22 18.51
C TYR A 147 -12.20 8.20 19.11
N LEU A 148 -12.37 8.16 20.43
CA LEU A 148 -13.35 8.99 21.15
C LEU A 148 -13.13 10.50 20.98
N ASN A 149 -11.87 10.93 20.85
CA ASN A 149 -11.50 12.32 20.60
C ASN A 149 -11.75 12.78 19.14
N HIS A 150 -12.25 11.91 18.26
CA HIS A 150 -12.59 12.21 16.87
C HIS A 150 -14.11 12.23 16.59
N LEU A 151 -14.95 12.00 17.61
CA LEU A 151 -16.41 11.88 17.42
C LEU A 151 -17.05 13.15 16.85
N GLU A 152 -16.69 14.34 17.35
CA GLU A 152 -17.29 15.59 16.89
C GLU A 152 -16.85 15.95 15.47
N GLN A 153 -15.59 15.67 15.13
CA GLN A 153 -15.04 15.88 13.80
C GLN A 153 -15.68 14.92 12.78
N ALA A 154 -15.92 13.67 13.16
CA ALA A 154 -16.64 12.70 12.33
C ALA A 154 -18.10 13.11 12.09
N LYS A 155 -18.83 13.58 13.12
CA LYS A 155 -20.19 14.11 12.96
C LYS A 155 -20.22 15.33 12.03
N LEU A 156 -19.26 16.24 12.15
CA LEU A 156 -19.13 17.38 11.25
C LEU A 156 -18.83 16.94 9.80
N GLN A 157 -18.04 15.88 9.60
CA GLN A 157 -17.79 15.35 8.26
C GLN A 157 -19.07 14.76 7.65
N LEU A 158 -19.89 14.07 8.44
CA LEU A 158 -21.18 13.51 8.01
C LEU A 158 -22.21 14.58 7.62
N SER A 159 -22.06 15.82 8.09
CA SER A 159 -22.97 16.92 7.74
C SER A 159 -22.62 17.63 6.42
N ARG A 160 -21.57 17.18 5.70
CA ARG A 160 -21.08 17.81 4.47
C ARG A 160 -21.56 17.04 3.26
N ASP A 161 -21.94 17.77 2.21
CA ASP A 161 -22.20 17.17 0.90
C ASP A 161 -20.88 16.72 0.24
N PRO A 162 -20.80 15.47 -0.28
CA PRO A 162 -19.66 15.02 -1.05
C PRO A 162 -19.45 15.88 -2.30
N LYS A 163 -18.21 16.30 -2.54
CA LYS A 163 -17.82 16.94 -3.80
C LYS A 163 -17.57 15.89 -4.89
N PRO A 164 -17.59 16.29 -6.18
CA PRO A 164 -17.11 15.43 -7.26
C PRO A 164 -15.68 14.93 -6.97
N LEU A 165 -15.40 13.68 -7.34
CA LEU A 165 -14.07 13.12 -7.21
C LEU A 165 -13.10 13.82 -8.17
N PRO A 166 -11.84 14.06 -7.74
CA PRO A 166 -10.81 14.55 -8.65
C PRO A 166 -10.39 13.45 -9.63
N GLU A 167 -9.77 13.85 -10.74
CA GLU A 167 -9.10 12.94 -11.67
C GLU A 167 -7.60 12.88 -11.37
N MET A 168 -7.04 11.67 -11.30
CA MET A 168 -5.61 11.44 -11.14
C MET A 168 -4.97 11.21 -12.51
N HIS A 169 -4.06 12.10 -12.92
CA HIS A 169 -3.32 11.99 -14.17
C HIS A 169 -1.90 11.47 -13.89
N LEU A 170 -1.56 10.30 -14.44
CA LEU A 170 -0.21 9.75 -14.41
C LEU A 170 0.56 10.13 -15.67
N ASN A 171 1.89 10.27 -15.56
CA ASN A 171 2.75 10.46 -16.73
C ASN A 171 2.71 9.18 -17.60
N PRO A 172 2.16 9.22 -18.83
CA PRO A 172 1.96 8.03 -19.65
C PRO A 172 3.27 7.46 -20.20
N HIS A 173 4.38 8.21 -20.12
CA HIS A 173 5.69 7.77 -20.59
C HIS A 173 6.40 6.81 -19.62
N VAL A 174 5.97 6.76 -18.36
CA VAL A 174 6.54 5.83 -17.35
C VAL A 174 6.08 4.40 -17.63
N LYS A 175 7.04 3.48 -17.81
CA LYS A 175 6.80 2.05 -18.16
C LYS A 175 7.27 1.06 -17.10
N SER A 176 7.94 1.54 -16.06
CA SER A 176 8.38 0.78 -14.90
C SER A 176 7.72 1.37 -13.65
N ILE A 177 7.37 0.55 -12.67
CA ILE A 177 6.84 1.06 -11.39
C ILE A 177 7.94 1.67 -10.50
N PHE A 178 9.20 1.50 -10.92
CA PHE A 178 10.39 1.90 -10.17
C PHE A 178 11.05 3.18 -10.72
N ASP A 179 10.50 3.72 -11.82
CA ASP A 179 10.94 4.95 -12.48
C ASP A 179 9.94 6.09 -12.20
#